data_AF-A0A922NSK3-F1
#
_entry.id   AF-A0A922NSK3-F1
#
_cell.length_a   1.000
_cell.length_b   1.000
_cell.length_c   1.000
_cell.angle_alpha   90.00
_cell.angle_beta   90.00
_cell.angle_gamma   90.00
#
_symmetry.space_group_name_H-M   'P 1'
#
loop_
_entity.id
_entity.type
_entity.pdbx_description
1 polymer ?
#
loop_
_entity_poly.entity_id
_entity_poly.type
_entity_poly.pdbx_seq_one_letter_code
_entity_poly.pdbx_strand_id
1 'polypeptide(L)'
;MGIRNGREKKSYTLQLNNPHEYNGGAVFWSPKKVRQARDDEAARQQQLQLEKAQKAERAQEKEQSRLNKLQEAEQKRVERERLKEAREKKREKERAEKEHRKAARDSQKAIQQSQNGKRKASQSSSQKQKRQKGVSDAARRVQAEVAAPVVPTQTTRQGRTTKVPSKYK
;
A
#
# COMPACT_ATOMS: atom_id res chain seq x y z
N MET A 1 -8.00 -0.36 68.55
CA MET A 1 -8.78 -1.61 68.43
C MET A 1 -8.20 -2.43 67.29
N GLY A 2 -7.71 -3.65 67.56
CA GLY A 2 -7.15 -4.53 66.52
C GLY A 2 -8.24 -5.41 65.90
N ILE A 3 -8.44 -5.29 64.59
CA ILE A 3 -9.39 -6.14 63.85
C ILE A 3 -8.77 -7.53 63.72
N ARG A 4 -9.34 -8.52 64.43
CA ARG A 4 -8.97 -9.93 64.29
C ARG A 4 -9.62 -10.47 63.02
N ASN A 5 -8.87 -10.47 61.92
CA ASN A 5 -9.30 -11.14 60.69
C ASN A 5 -9.41 -12.65 60.95
N GLY A 6 -10.63 -13.19 60.93
CA GLY A 6 -10.89 -14.62 61.08
C GLY A 6 -10.30 -15.40 59.89
N ARG A 7 -9.74 -16.57 60.15
CA ARG A 7 -9.27 -17.47 59.08
C ARG A 7 -10.48 -18.03 58.33
N GLU A 8 -10.57 -17.75 57.03
CA GLU A 8 -11.51 -18.41 56.14
C GLU A 8 -11.24 -19.92 56.12
N LYS A 9 -12.21 -20.72 56.58
CA LYS A 9 -12.14 -22.18 56.50
C LYS A 9 -12.44 -22.59 55.07
N LYS A 10 -11.40 -22.93 54.30
CA LYS A 10 -11.57 -23.52 52.96
C LYS A 10 -12.03 -24.96 53.12
N SER A 11 -13.25 -25.27 52.70
CA SER A 11 -13.73 -26.64 52.59
C SER A 11 -13.12 -27.28 51.34
N TYR A 12 -12.08 -28.10 51.53
CA TYR A 12 -11.54 -28.95 50.46
C TYR A 12 -12.48 -30.14 50.26
N THR A 13 -13.52 -29.94 49.46
CA THR A 13 -14.40 -31.03 49.03
C THR A 13 -13.73 -31.75 47.86
N LEU A 14 -13.29 -32.97 48.11
CA LEU A 14 -12.73 -33.81 47.07
C LEU A 14 -13.83 -34.13 46.05
N GLN A 15 -13.54 -33.92 44.76
CA GLN A 15 -14.53 -34.14 43.70
C GLN A 15 -14.57 -35.63 43.35
N LEU A 16 -15.39 -36.42 44.04
CA LEU A 16 -15.62 -37.82 43.71
C LEU A 16 -16.81 -37.97 42.75
N ASN A 17 -16.63 -38.76 41.70
CA ASN A 17 -17.72 -39.07 40.77
C ASN A 17 -18.77 -39.96 41.45
N ASN A 18 -20.03 -39.53 41.41
CA ASN A 18 -21.14 -40.31 41.95
C ASN A 18 -21.32 -41.63 41.19
N PRO A 19 -21.61 -42.75 41.89
CA PRO A 19 -22.03 -43.98 41.22
C PRO A 19 -23.35 -43.75 40.46
N HIS A 20 -23.53 -44.45 39.35
CA HIS A 20 -24.67 -44.32 38.44
C HIS A 20 -26.03 -44.67 39.08
N GLU A 21 -26.03 -45.43 40.19
CA GLU A 21 -27.22 -45.84 40.92
C GLU A 21 -27.16 -45.30 42.35
N TYR A 22 -27.83 -44.17 42.60
CA TYR A 22 -27.93 -43.56 43.92
C TYR A 22 -29.25 -43.93 44.58
N ASN A 23 -29.21 -44.86 45.54
CA ASN A 23 -30.40 -45.41 46.20
C ASN A 23 -30.76 -44.70 47.53
N GLY A 24 -30.42 -43.41 47.68
CA GLY A 24 -30.94 -42.56 48.76
C GLY A 24 -30.33 -42.77 50.16
N GLY A 25 -29.12 -43.33 50.28
CA GLY A 25 -28.41 -43.54 51.55
C GLY A 25 -27.04 -42.85 51.66
N ALA A 26 -26.38 -42.96 52.82
CA ALA A 26 -25.03 -42.46 53.02
C ALA A 26 -24.02 -43.14 52.07
N VAL A 27 -23.26 -42.35 51.31
CA VAL A 27 -22.27 -42.84 50.35
C VAL A 27 -20.92 -43.04 51.04
N PHE A 28 -20.54 -44.29 51.28
CA PHE A 28 -19.21 -44.63 51.79
C PHE A 28 -18.22 -44.75 50.63
N TRP A 29 -17.21 -43.90 50.62
CA TRP A 29 -16.15 -43.94 49.62
C TRP A 29 -15.05 -44.90 50.02
N SER A 30 -14.73 -45.83 49.14
CA SER A 30 -13.56 -46.69 49.35
C SER A 30 -12.27 -45.85 49.29
N PRO A 31 -11.22 -46.20 50.07
CA PRO A 31 -9.95 -45.50 50.03
C PRO A 31 -9.34 -45.37 48.62
N LYS A 32 -9.61 -46.35 47.75
CA LYS A 32 -9.19 -46.34 46.34
C LYS A 32 -9.84 -45.20 45.55
N LYS A 33 -11.14 -44.93 45.74
CA LYS A 33 -11.84 -43.83 45.06
C LYS A 33 -11.36 -42.46 45.52
N VAL A 34 -11.04 -42.33 46.81
CA VAL A 34 -10.45 -41.10 47.37
C VAL A 34 -9.06 -40.84 46.80
N ARG A 35 -8.23 -41.89 46.60
CA ARG A 35 -6.93 -41.74 45.92
C ARG A 35 -7.10 -41.31 44.47
N GLN A 36 -7.97 -41.97 43.71
CA GLN A 36 -8.24 -41.61 42.31
C GLN A 36 -8.67 -40.15 42.14
N ALA A 37 -9.62 -39.67 42.95
CA ALA A 37 -10.05 -38.28 42.86
C ALA A 37 -8.94 -37.26 43.18
N ARG A 38 -8.01 -37.61 44.08
CA ARG A 38 -6.80 -36.79 44.33
C ARG A 38 -5.86 -36.79 43.14
N ASP A 39 -5.63 -37.95 42.54
CA ASP A 39 -4.78 -38.09 41.37
C ASP A 39 -5.37 -37.30 40.17
N ASP A 40 -6.70 -37.37 39.98
CA ASP A 40 -7.43 -36.61 38.97
C ASP A 40 -7.38 -35.09 39.22
N GLU A 41 -7.50 -34.65 40.48
CA GLU A 41 -7.30 -33.24 40.86
C GLU A 41 -5.87 -32.78 40.58
N ALA A 42 -4.87 -33.58 40.92
CA ALA A 42 -3.47 -33.27 40.66
C ALA A 42 -3.20 -33.16 39.15
N ALA A 43 -3.72 -34.10 38.35
CA ALA A 43 -3.61 -34.07 36.90
C ALA A 43 -4.27 -32.82 36.30
N ARG A 44 -5.48 -32.45 36.75
CA ARG A 44 -6.14 -31.20 36.32
C ARG A 44 -5.34 -29.97 36.70
N GLN A 45 -4.78 -29.92 37.89
CA GLN A 45 -3.93 -28.80 38.31
C GLN A 45 -2.68 -28.69 37.47
N GLN A 46 -2.02 -29.81 37.15
CA GLN A 46 -0.87 -29.84 36.25
C GLN A 46 -1.25 -29.34 34.85
N GLN A 47 -2.36 -29.80 34.28
CA GLN A 47 -2.87 -29.32 32.99
C GLN A 47 -3.14 -27.82 33.01
N LEU A 48 -3.83 -27.32 34.03
CA LEU A 48 -4.10 -25.88 34.18
C LEU A 48 -2.82 -25.06 34.32
N GLN A 49 -1.79 -25.58 34.99
CA GLN A 49 -0.49 -24.91 35.08
C GLN A 49 0.22 -24.89 33.71
N LEU A 50 0.21 -25.99 32.98
CA LEU A 50 0.78 -26.07 31.63
C LEU A 50 0.06 -25.12 30.67
N GLU A 51 -1.27 -25.08 30.70
CA GLU A 51 -2.07 -24.15 29.87
C GLU A 51 -1.76 -22.69 30.22
N LYS A 52 -1.62 -22.36 31.51
CA LYS A 52 -1.22 -21.01 31.94
C LYS A 52 0.18 -20.65 31.44
N ALA A 53 1.14 -21.57 31.53
CA ALA A 53 2.49 -21.37 31.02
C ALA A 53 2.48 -21.15 29.50
N GLN A 54 1.81 -22.01 28.74
CA GLN A 54 1.67 -21.85 27.28
C GLN A 54 0.98 -20.53 26.91
N LYS A 55 -0.03 -20.10 27.66
CA LYS A 55 -0.70 -18.82 27.42
C LYS A 55 0.23 -17.64 27.68
N ALA A 56 1.08 -17.73 28.70
CA ALA A 56 2.09 -16.71 29.00
C ALA A 56 3.15 -16.64 27.89
N GLU A 57 3.66 -17.78 27.44
CA GLU A 57 4.63 -17.85 26.32
C GLU A 57 4.04 -17.25 25.04
N ARG A 58 2.83 -17.66 24.64
CA ARG A 58 2.13 -17.09 23.48
C ARG A 58 1.88 -15.59 23.61
N ALA A 59 1.66 -15.08 24.83
CA ALA A 59 1.51 -13.65 25.04
C ALA A 59 2.85 -12.92 24.83
N GLN A 60 3.95 -13.48 25.33
CA GLN A 60 5.29 -12.94 25.11
C GLN A 60 5.68 -12.93 23.62
N GLU A 61 5.44 -14.02 22.90
CA GLU A 61 5.69 -14.10 21.45
C GLU A 61 4.88 -13.05 20.68
N LYS A 62 3.62 -12.82 21.07
CA LYS A 62 2.77 -11.78 20.47
C LYS A 62 3.34 -10.38 20.71
N GLU A 63 3.77 -10.08 21.92
CA GLU A 63 4.39 -8.78 22.23
C GLU A 63 5.69 -8.59 21.45
N GLN A 64 6.55 -9.62 21.37
CA GLN A 64 7.76 -9.56 20.55
C GLN A 64 7.45 -9.33 19.06
N SER A 65 6.49 -10.08 18.49
CA SER A 65 6.09 -9.88 17.10
C SER A 65 5.51 -8.49 16.83
N ARG A 66 4.78 -7.91 17.79
CA ARG A 66 4.28 -6.53 17.72
C ARG A 66 5.42 -5.53 17.70
N LEU A 67 6.40 -5.67 18.60
CA LEU A 67 7.57 -4.80 18.66
C LEU A 67 8.36 -4.85 17.34
N ASN A 68 8.63 -6.05 16.82
CA ASN A 68 9.33 -6.22 15.55
C ASN A 68 8.57 -5.56 14.39
N LYS A 69 7.24 -5.75 14.33
CA LYS A 69 6.40 -5.12 13.30
C LYS A 69 6.41 -3.59 13.39
N LEU A 70 6.46 -3.03 14.59
CA LEU A 70 6.57 -1.58 14.79
C LEU A 70 7.93 -1.07 14.28
N GLN A 71 9.03 -1.75 14.61
CA GLN A 71 10.36 -1.41 14.13
C GLN A 71 10.45 -1.47 12.59
N GLU A 72 9.94 -2.53 11.97
CA GLU A 72 9.89 -2.62 10.51
C GLU A 72 9.06 -1.50 9.87
N ALA A 73 7.93 -1.13 10.48
CA ALA A 73 7.08 -0.07 9.98
C ALA A 73 7.78 1.30 10.07
N GLU A 74 8.53 1.55 11.14
CA GLU A 74 9.33 2.75 11.32
C GLU A 74 10.46 2.83 10.29
N GLN A 75 11.22 1.74 10.11
CA GLN A 75 12.27 1.66 9.09
C GLN A 75 11.71 1.95 7.69
N LYS A 76 10.57 1.34 7.32
CA LYS A 76 9.90 1.60 6.03
C LYS A 76 9.44 3.05 5.89
N ARG A 77 9.05 3.72 6.98
CA ARG A 77 8.70 5.16 6.94
C ARG A 77 9.94 6.00 6.67
N VAL A 78 11.01 5.76 7.41
CA VAL A 78 12.30 6.47 7.25
C VAL A 78 12.83 6.29 5.83
N GLU A 79 12.81 5.07 5.28
CA GLU A 79 13.23 4.80 3.90
C GLU A 79 12.38 5.57 2.87
N ARG A 80 11.06 5.64 3.08
CA ARG A 80 10.16 6.41 2.20
C ARG A 80 10.45 7.90 2.27
N GLU A 81 10.73 8.45 3.44
CA GLU A 81 11.09 9.85 3.61
C GLU A 81 12.43 10.15 2.94
N ARG A 82 13.45 9.33 3.16
CA ARG A 82 14.74 9.43 2.46
C ARG A 82 14.57 9.40 0.95
N LEU A 83 13.71 8.51 0.43
CA LEU A 83 13.43 8.42 -1.00
C LEU A 83 12.73 9.69 -1.54
N LYS A 84 11.80 10.25 -0.76
CA LYS A 84 11.13 11.52 -1.12
C LYS A 84 12.12 12.68 -1.15
N GLU A 85 12.93 12.84 -0.11
CA GLU A 85 13.97 13.88 -0.06
C GLU A 85 14.96 13.74 -1.22
N ALA A 86 15.42 12.53 -1.52
CA ALA A 86 16.31 12.28 -2.65
C ALA A 86 15.64 12.68 -3.99
N ARG A 87 14.35 12.40 -4.14
CA ARG A 87 13.57 12.77 -5.33
C ARG A 87 13.40 14.28 -5.43
N GLU A 88 13.17 14.98 -4.33
CA GLU A 88 13.06 16.44 -4.30
C GLU A 88 14.39 17.12 -4.60
N LYS A 89 15.48 16.69 -3.95
CA LYS A 89 16.84 17.15 -4.25
C LYS A 89 17.21 16.93 -5.73
N LYS A 90 16.81 15.80 -6.31
CA LYS A 90 17.02 15.55 -7.76
C LYS A 90 16.22 16.53 -8.62
N ARG A 91 14.95 16.75 -8.30
CA ARG A 91 14.09 17.70 -9.03
C ARG A 91 14.60 19.13 -8.93
N GLU A 92 15.10 19.53 -7.77
CA GLU A 92 15.67 20.85 -7.54
C GLU A 92 16.96 21.05 -8.36
N LYS A 93 17.87 20.07 -8.34
CA LYS A 93 19.05 20.08 -9.20
C LYS A 93 18.69 20.17 -10.68
N GLU A 94 17.72 19.40 -11.13
CA GLU A 94 17.25 19.43 -12.52
C GLU A 94 16.63 20.79 -12.89
N ARG A 95 15.91 21.44 -11.97
CA ARG A 95 15.37 22.79 -12.17
C ARG A 95 16.49 23.82 -12.26
N ALA A 96 17.45 23.78 -11.33
CA ALA A 96 18.60 24.67 -11.34
C ALA A 96 19.43 24.52 -12.63
N GLU A 97 19.64 23.29 -13.10
CA GLU A 97 20.35 23.02 -14.36
C GLU A 97 19.58 23.58 -15.56
N LYS A 98 18.24 23.41 -15.61
CA LYS A 98 17.39 23.98 -16.66
C LYS A 98 17.42 25.50 -16.66
N GLU A 99 17.37 26.13 -15.49
CA GLU A 99 17.47 27.57 -15.34
C GLU A 99 18.83 28.09 -15.79
N HIS A 100 19.92 27.44 -15.37
CA HIS A 100 21.26 27.78 -15.82
C HIS A 100 21.40 27.66 -17.36
N ARG A 101 20.88 26.58 -17.95
CA ARG A 101 20.87 26.39 -19.40
C ARG A 101 20.04 27.44 -20.13
N LYS A 102 18.90 27.85 -19.55
CA LYS A 102 18.06 28.92 -20.11
C LYS A 102 18.79 30.26 -20.05
N ALA A 103 19.37 30.62 -18.91
CA ALA A 103 20.13 31.84 -18.73
C ALA A 103 21.33 31.92 -19.70
N ALA A 104 22.06 30.82 -19.88
CA ALA A 104 23.16 30.75 -20.84
C ALA A 104 22.68 30.93 -22.30
N ARG A 105 21.52 30.37 -22.67
CA ARG A 105 20.94 30.57 -24.00
C ARG A 105 20.49 32.01 -24.20
N ASP A 106 19.84 32.59 -23.19
CA ASP A 106 19.30 33.95 -23.27
C ASP A 106 20.43 34.98 -23.32
N SER A 107 21.54 34.76 -22.59
CA SER A 107 22.74 35.62 -22.69
C SER A 107 23.41 35.53 -24.06
N GLN A 108 23.56 34.33 -24.64
CA GLN A 108 24.06 34.16 -26.00
C GLN A 108 23.18 34.87 -27.03
N LYS A 109 21.86 34.75 -26.92
CA LYS A 109 20.91 35.46 -27.78
C LYS A 109 21.03 36.98 -27.64
N ALA A 110 21.16 37.50 -26.42
CA ALA A 110 21.33 38.94 -26.18
C ALA A 110 22.64 39.46 -26.80
N ILE A 111 23.73 38.70 -26.70
CA ILE A 111 24.99 39.03 -27.37
C ILE A 111 24.79 39.05 -28.89
N GLN A 112 24.18 38.02 -29.50
CA GLN A 112 23.91 38.00 -30.94
C GLN A 112 23.00 39.14 -31.41
N GLN A 113 21.93 39.45 -30.67
CA GLN A 113 21.03 40.55 -30.98
C GLN A 113 21.71 41.91 -30.91
N SER A 114 22.57 42.14 -29.92
CA SER A 114 23.30 43.41 -29.79
C SER A 114 24.32 43.61 -30.93
N GLN A 115 24.93 42.52 -31.43
CA GLN A 115 25.80 42.54 -32.60
C GLN A 115 25.01 42.80 -33.90
N ASN A 116 23.84 42.17 -34.08
CA ASN A 116 23.00 42.35 -35.27
C ASN A 116 22.19 43.66 -35.28
N GLY A 117 21.97 44.27 -34.12
CA GLY A 117 21.21 45.52 -33.95
C GLY A 117 21.96 46.77 -34.41
N LYS A 118 23.29 46.69 -34.59
CA LYS A 118 24.10 47.78 -35.14
C LYS A 118 24.48 47.44 -36.60
N ARG A 119 23.62 47.89 -37.53
CA ARG A 119 23.83 48.10 -38.99
C ARG A 119 23.58 46.91 -39.95
N LYS A 120 22.41 46.95 -40.60
CA LYS A 120 22.23 47.03 -42.08
C LYS A 120 20.92 47.76 -42.45
N ALA A 121 20.59 48.85 -41.76
CA ALA A 121 19.53 49.75 -42.20
C ALA A 121 20.05 50.68 -43.31
N SER A 122 20.50 50.12 -44.43
CA SER A 122 20.82 50.86 -45.66
C SER A 122 21.24 49.92 -46.79
N GLN A 123 20.45 48.90 -47.12
CA GLN A 123 20.45 48.41 -48.50
C GLN A 123 19.00 48.15 -48.91
N SER A 124 18.43 49.14 -49.60
CA SER A 124 17.14 49.02 -50.27
C SER A 124 17.20 47.84 -51.23
N SER A 125 16.49 46.75 -50.93
CA SER A 125 16.28 45.69 -51.90
C SER A 125 15.40 46.24 -53.03
N SER A 126 15.98 46.47 -54.20
CA SER A 126 15.25 46.88 -55.39
C SER A 126 14.16 45.84 -55.71
N GLN A 127 12.90 46.28 -55.74
CA GLN A 127 11.75 45.46 -56.13
C GLN A 127 12.01 44.79 -57.49
N LYS A 128 11.96 43.46 -57.56
CA LYS A 128 11.91 42.74 -58.83
C LYS A 128 10.69 41.81 -58.91
N GLN A 129 9.74 42.30 -59.70
CA GLN A 129 8.93 41.63 -60.73
C GLN A 129 8.05 40.42 -60.33
N LYS A 130 6.75 40.64 -60.57
CA LYS A 130 5.58 39.76 -60.47
C LYS A 130 5.77 38.46 -61.29
N ARG A 131 5.70 37.29 -60.65
CA ARG A 131 5.69 35.99 -61.35
C ARG A 131 4.29 35.72 -61.92
N GLN A 132 4.22 35.43 -63.22
CA GLN A 132 2.98 35.03 -63.90
C GLN A 132 2.55 33.62 -63.46
N LYS A 133 1.23 33.45 -63.32
CA LYS A 133 0.54 32.23 -62.90
C LYS A 133 0.57 31.24 -64.08
N GLY A 134 1.31 30.14 -63.96
CA GLY A 134 1.20 29.01 -64.89
C GLY A 134 -0.06 28.21 -64.57
N VAL A 135 -0.98 28.14 -65.53
CA VAL A 135 -2.10 27.19 -65.52
C VAL A 135 -1.52 25.81 -65.83
N SER A 136 -1.65 24.89 -64.89
CA SER A 136 -1.40 23.47 -65.12
C SER A 136 -2.70 22.71 -64.88
N ASP A 137 -3.33 22.33 -65.99
CA ASP A 137 -4.38 21.31 -66.03
C ASP A 137 -3.83 20.00 -65.45
N ALA A 138 -4.55 19.45 -64.47
CA ALA A 138 -4.31 18.10 -63.98
C ALA A 138 -5.65 17.45 -63.61
N ALA A 139 -6.17 16.72 -64.59
CA ALA A 139 -6.79 15.41 -64.47
C ALA A 139 -7.82 15.20 -63.34
N ARG A 140 -9.08 15.24 -63.77
CA ARG A 140 -10.20 14.36 -63.38
C ARG A 140 -9.75 13.06 -62.69
N ARG A 141 -10.09 12.91 -61.40
CA ARG A 141 -10.25 11.60 -60.76
C ARG A 141 -11.50 11.59 -59.89
N VAL A 142 -12.49 10.86 -60.38
CA VAL A 142 -13.70 10.46 -59.66
C VAL A 142 -13.30 9.52 -58.51
N GLN A 143 -13.73 9.81 -57.29
CA GLN A 143 -13.86 8.85 -56.19
C GLN A 143 -15.26 9.14 -55.61
N ALA A 144 -16.27 8.36 -55.98
CA ALA A 144 -16.65 7.11 -55.33
C ALA A 144 -16.85 7.33 -53.82
N GLU A 145 -18.11 7.59 -53.48
CA GLU A 145 -18.64 7.71 -52.12
C GLU A 145 -18.37 6.40 -51.36
N VAL A 146 -17.40 6.40 -50.45
CA VAL A 146 -17.09 5.26 -49.59
C VAL A 146 -17.93 5.38 -48.32
N ALA A 147 -18.77 4.36 -48.11
CA ALA A 147 -19.62 4.15 -46.95
C ALA A 147 -18.88 4.36 -45.62
N ALA A 148 -19.60 4.93 -44.65
CA ALA A 148 -19.11 5.20 -43.30
C ALA A 148 -18.56 3.94 -42.61
N PRO A 149 -17.38 4.00 -41.95
CA PRO A 149 -16.83 2.84 -41.26
C PRO A 149 -17.64 2.54 -40.00
N VAL A 150 -18.16 1.31 -39.92
CA VAL A 150 -18.75 0.73 -38.72
C VAL A 150 -17.70 0.80 -37.59
N VAL A 151 -18.05 1.47 -36.50
CA VAL A 151 -17.15 1.64 -35.34
C VAL A 151 -16.85 0.28 -34.69
N PRO A 152 -15.58 -0.05 -34.41
CA PRO A 152 -15.26 -1.29 -33.71
C PRO A 152 -15.75 -1.20 -32.26
N THR A 153 -16.62 -2.13 -31.87
CA THR A 153 -17.06 -2.32 -30.49
C THR A 153 -16.14 -3.35 -29.82
N GLN A 154 -15.71 -3.08 -28.59
CA GLN A 154 -14.91 -4.03 -27.80
C GLN A 154 -15.72 -4.54 -26.61
N THR A 155 -15.62 -5.83 -26.35
CA THR A 155 -16.21 -6.50 -25.18
C THR A 155 -15.22 -6.47 -24.03
N THR A 156 -15.59 -5.78 -22.94
CA THR A 156 -14.77 -5.70 -21.73
C THR A 156 -14.70 -7.05 -21.00
N ARG A 157 -13.75 -7.20 -20.06
CA ARG A 157 -13.58 -8.43 -19.26
C ARG A 157 -14.83 -8.85 -18.47
N GLN A 158 -15.78 -7.92 -18.26
CA GLN A 158 -17.07 -8.16 -17.62
C GLN A 158 -18.21 -8.39 -18.63
N GLY A 159 -17.90 -8.63 -19.90
CA GLY A 159 -18.89 -8.95 -20.94
C GLY A 159 -19.65 -7.75 -21.52
N ARG A 160 -19.34 -6.52 -21.11
CA ARG A 160 -20.05 -5.32 -21.60
C ARG A 160 -19.43 -4.79 -22.90
N THR A 161 -20.27 -4.58 -23.91
CA THR A 161 -19.89 -3.96 -25.19
C THR A 161 -19.78 -2.45 -25.01
N THR A 162 -18.60 -1.88 -25.31
CA THR A 162 -18.35 -0.43 -25.20
C THR A 162 -17.73 0.14 -26.46
N LYS A 163 -18.00 1.42 -26.74
CA LYS A 163 -17.39 2.17 -27.85
C LYS A 163 -16.00 2.66 -27.42
N VAL A 164 -14.96 2.32 -28.16
CA VAL A 164 -13.59 2.76 -27.85
C VAL A 164 -13.46 4.28 -28.12
N PRO A 165 -12.99 5.07 -27.14
CA PRO A 165 -12.73 6.50 -27.32
C PRO A 165 -11.70 6.75 -28.43
N SER A 166 -11.86 7.84 -29.21
CA SER A 166 -10.96 8.17 -30.32
C SER A 166 -9.48 8.33 -29.93
N LYS A 167 -9.21 8.75 -28.69
CA LYS A 167 -7.85 8.85 -28.14
C LYS A 167 -7.10 7.50 -28.04
N TYR A 168 -7.82 6.39 -28.11
CA TYR A 168 -7.28 5.03 -28.02
C TYR A 168 -7.50 4.22 -29.30
N LYS A 169 -7.96 4.89 -30.38
CA LYS A 169 -7.99 4.29 -31.72
C LYS A 169 -6.61 4.37 -32.36
#